data_AF-A0A076VKK4-F1
#
_entry.id   AF-A0A076VKK4-F1
#
_cell.length_a   1.000
_cell.length_b   1.000
_cell.length_c   1.000
_cell.angle_alpha   90.00
_cell.angle_beta   90.00
_cell.angle_gamma   90.00
#
_symmetry.space_group_name_H-M   'P 1'
#
loop_
_entity.id
_entity.type
_entity.pdbx_description
1 polymer ?
#
loop_
_entity_poly.entity_id
_entity_poly.type
_entity_poly.pdbx_seq_one_letter_code
_entity_poly.pdbx_strand_id
1 'polypeptide(L)'
;MKICFFHYVEKNNYFVFWAIFVCHSLKTTKVKTLFFIKSQFADVWGKKIKYNSTPASQRLNAKEHALLVGLYEGDGWFLVNKNGKYVQYEFGIQLHKRDLQLLHQIKTKYNLSGTVKQRKDRPDNFILRIRKKADLINKIIPIFDNFAIMGPKQMQYVYFKYHLVEKQTIYFKNLTNNDWRFVENSPQQITQKDYFDQWLVGFTMAEGGFHAYQPKRDKYKVCCFELSQTFGGSRLLNAVKFRLKLNLNVFQNKKTLNWKLKARSSLDCKRVVAFFRFTKPKLMGYKRVQYIRWIKTMKTIYTYRKIRLFPI
;
A
#
# COMPACT_ATOMS: atom_id res chain seq x y z
N MET A 1 32.17 -30.50 -24.18
CA MET A 1 32.40 -29.08 -23.82
C MET A 1 31.68 -28.22 -24.85
N LYS A 2 30.57 -27.55 -24.51
CA LYS A 2 29.80 -26.71 -25.46
C LYS A 2 30.24 -25.26 -25.30
N ILE A 3 30.93 -24.72 -26.28
CA ILE A 3 31.29 -23.31 -26.34
C ILE A 3 30.17 -22.61 -27.13
N CYS A 4 29.48 -21.66 -26.50
CA CYS A 4 28.58 -20.72 -27.17
C CYS A 4 29.35 -19.41 -27.37
N PHE A 5 29.51 -18.98 -28.62
CA PHE A 5 29.91 -17.61 -28.91
C PHE A 5 28.66 -16.75 -29.09
N PHE A 6 28.58 -15.66 -28.35
CA PHE A 6 27.60 -14.61 -28.57
C PHE A 6 28.30 -13.48 -29.32
N HIS A 7 27.78 -13.12 -30.49
CA HIS A 7 28.23 -11.93 -31.21
C HIS A 7 27.13 -10.88 -31.16
N TYR A 8 27.51 -9.67 -30.72
CA TYR A 8 26.64 -8.53 -30.50
C TYR A 8 26.71 -7.58 -31.69
N VAL A 9 25.56 -7.23 -32.28
CA VAL A 9 25.46 -6.13 -33.24
C VAL A 9 24.19 -5.34 -32.94
N GLU A 10 24.34 -4.06 -32.63
CA GLU A 10 23.25 -3.15 -32.29
C GLU A 10 22.79 -2.40 -33.55
N LYS A 11 21.57 -2.67 -34.03
CA LYS A 11 20.86 -1.80 -34.98
C LYS A 11 19.34 -1.89 -34.79
N ASN A 12 18.72 -0.74 -34.57
CA ASN A 12 17.27 -0.49 -34.61
C ASN A 12 16.38 -1.35 -33.69
N ASN A 13 16.55 -1.24 -32.37
CA ASN A 13 15.54 -1.53 -31.33
C ASN A 13 14.78 -2.88 -31.41
N TYR A 14 15.34 -3.90 -32.06
CA TYR A 14 14.85 -5.27 -32.04
C TYR A 14 15.96 -6.22 -31.63
N PHE A 15 15.66 -7.11 -30.68
CA PHE A 15 16.55 -8.19 -30.25
C PHE A 15 16.37 -9.39 -31.18
N VAL A 16 17.42 -9.78 -31.89
CA VAL A 16 17.44 -11.03 -32.66
C VAL A 16 18.51 -11.94 -32.08
N PHE A 17 18.10 -13.01 -31.42
CA PHE A 17 19.02 -14.07 -30.97
C PHE A 17 19.23 -15.07 -32.11
N TRP A 18 20.47 -15.19 -32.59
CA TRP A 18 20.87 -16.30 -33.45
C TRP A 18 21.50 -17.40 -32.60
N ALA A 19 20.90 -18.59 -32.61
CA ALA A 19 21.50 -19.79 -32.05
C ALA A 19 21.80 -20.75 -33.21
N ILE A 20 23.08 -20.91 -33.55
CA ILE A 20 23.52 -21.93 -34.51
C ILE A 20 23.81 -23.21 -33.71
N PHE A 21 22.96 -24.23 -33.88
CA PHE A 21 23.25 -25.58 -33.40
C PHE A 21 24.02 -26.34 -34.49
N VAL A 22 25.33 -26.50 -34.32
CA VAL A 22 26.08 -27.47 -35.12
C VAL A 22 25.95 -28.83 -34.45
N CYS A 23 25.12 -29.70 -35.02
CA CYS A 23 25.05 -31.11 -34.64
C CYS A 23 25.90 -31.90 -35.65
N HIS A 24 27.03 -32.44 -35.19
CA HIS A 24 27.84 -33.35 -36.01
C HIS A 24 27.26 -34.76 -35.87
N SER A 25 26.51 -35.23 -36.86
CA SER A 25 26.35 -36.66 -37.13
C SER A 25 25.87 -36.91 -38.56
N LEU A 26 26.67 -37.74 -39.23
CA LEU A 26 26.62 -38.34 -40.56
C LEU A 26 25.27 -38.40 -41.32
N LYS A 27 25.38 -38.04 -42.62
CA LYS A 27 24.61 -38.51 -43.79
C LYS A 27 23.07 -38.43 -43.70
N THR A 28 22.50 -37.41 -44.34
CA THR A 28 21.45 -37.46 -45.39
C THR A 28 20.64 -36.16 -45.42
N THR A 29 20.62 -35.50 -46.58
CA THR A 29 19.87 -34.29 -46.87
C THR A 29 18.40 -34.61 -47.13
N LYS A 30 17.52 -34.38 -46.14
CA LYS A 30 16.09 -34.12 -46.35
C LYS A 30 15.63 -33.04 -45.37
N VAL A 31 15.48 -31.82 -45.87
CA VAL A 31 14.90 -30.69 -45.14
C VAL A 31 13.42 -30.99 -44.89
N LYS A 32 13.06 -31.30 -43.64
CA LYS A 32 11.66 -31.38 -43.21
C LYS A 32 11.20 -30.00 -42.74
N THR A 33 10.04 -29.62 -43.24
CA THR A 33 9.22 -28.43 -42.97
C THR A 33 9.37 -27.85 -41.57
N LEU A 34 9.70 -26.56 -41.48
CA LEU A 34 9.70 -25.78 -40.23
C LEU A 34 8.28 -25.73 -39.64
N PHE A 35 8.07 -26.37 -38.50
CA PHE A 35 6.89 -26.12 -37.67
C PHE A 35 7.07 -24.78 -36.93
N PHE A 36 6.32 -23.76 -37.36
CA PHE A 36 6.17 -22.51 -36.63
C PHE A 36 5.36 -22.75 -35.36
N ILE A 37 6.01 -22.96 -34.22
CA ILE A 37 5.36 -22.84 -32.91
C ILE A 37 5.32 -21.35 -32.58
N LYS A 38 4.21 -20.68 -32.94
CA LYS A 38 3.88 -19.36 -32.39
C LYS A 38 3.70 -19.51 -30.88
N SER A 39 4.71 -19.11 -30.10
CA SER A 39 4.55 -19.00 -28.65
C SER A 39 3.66 -17.79 -28.35
N GLN A 40 2.53 -18.01 -27.67
CA GLN A 40 1.61 -16.95 -27.22
C GLN A 40 2.24 -15.96 -26.20
N PHE A 41 3.53 -16.10 -25.89
CA PHE A 41 4.23 -15.29 -24.90
C PHE A 41 4.81 -13.99 -25.47
N ALA A 42 5.10 -13.92 -26.78
CA ALA A 42 5.62 -12.70 -27.40
C ALA A 42 4.56 -11.58 -27.53
N ASP A 43 3.28 -11.95 -27.69
CA ASP A 43 2.18 -11.00 -27.88
C ASP A 43 1.83 -10.17 -26.63
N VAL A 44 2.34 -10.55 -25.46
CA VAL A 44 2.05 -9.87 -24.19
C VAL A 44 2.95 -8.64 -23.96
N TRP A 45 4.13 -8.59 -24.57
CA TRP A 45 5.12 -7.52 -24.34
C TRP A 45 5.14 -6.41 -25.41
N GLY A 46 4.36 -6.56 -26.49
CA GLY A 46 4.27 -5.58 -27.57
C GLY A 46 3.11 -4.57 -27.49
N LYS A 47 2.08 -4.82 -26.67
CA LYS A 47 0.94 -3.90 -26.56
C LYS A 47 1.20 -2.82 -25.50
N LYS A 48 1.81 -1.71 -25.91
CA LYS A 48 1.62 -0.41 -25.24
C LYS A 48 0.14 -0.03 -25.34
N ILE A 49 -0.66 -0.41 -24.35
CA ILE A 49 -2.00 0.15 -24.19
C ILE A 49 -1.82 1.62 -23.81
N LYS A 50 -1.93 2.53 -24.79
CA LYS A 50 -2.04 3.97 -24.53
C LYS A 50 -3.40 4.24 -23.92
N TYR A 51 -3.46 4.32 -22.59
CA TYR A 51 -4.57 5.00 -21.94
C TYR A 51 -4.39 6.50 -22.15
N ASN A 52 -5.19 7.08 -23.05
CA ASN A 52 -5.34 8.54 -23.16
C ASN A 52 -6.01 9.05 -21.87
N SER A 53 -5.22 9.18 -20.81
CA SER A 53 -5.63 9.72 -19.53
C SER A 53 -5.19 11.18 -19.46
N THR A 54 -6.11 12.07 -19.14
CA THR A 54 -5.78 13.49 -18.98
C THR A 54 -4.79 13.67 -17.81
N PRO A 55 -3.90 14.67 -17.83
CA PRO A 55 -2.97 14.92 -16.72
C PRO A 55 -3.68 15.07 -15.36
N ALA A 56 -4.90 15.62 -15.35
CA ALA A 56 -5.73 15.71 -14.16
C ALA A 56 -6.15 14.33 -13.61
N SER A 57 -6.57 13.40 -14.48
CA SER A 57 -6.92 12.03 -14.09
C SER A 57 -5.71 11.25 -13.57
N GLN A 58 -4.53 11.44 -14.17
CA GLN A 58 -3.28 10.83 -13.71
C GLN A 58 -2.88 11.33 -12.33
N ARG A 59 -2.96 12.65 -12.10
CA ARG A 59 -2.71 13.28 -10.78
C ARG A 59 -3.70 12.82 -9.71
N LEU A 60 -4.97 12.63 -10.07
CA LEU A 60 -5.97 12.09 -9.16
C LEU A 60 -5.65 10.64 -8.79
N ASN A 61 -5.33 9.80 -9.78
CA ASN A 61 -4.93 8.41 -9.56
C ASN A 61 -3.69 8.31 -8.65
N ALA A 62 -2.67 9.15 -8.87
CA ALA A 62 -1.48 9.23 -8.03
C ALA A 62 -1.82 9.52 -6.55
N LYS A 63 -2.70 10.48 -6.30
CA LYS A 63 -3.17 10.82 -4.96
C LYS A 63 -3.93 9.67 -4.29
N GLU A 64 -4.68 8.90 -5.06
CA GLU A 64 -5.44 7.76 -4.56
C GLU A 64 -4.57 6.54 -4.33
N HIS A 65 -3.51 6.35 -5.12
CA HIS A 65 -2.47 5.35 -4.89
C HIS A 65 -1.74 5.58 -3.57
N ALA A 66 -1.34 6.82 -3.29
CA ALA A 66 -0.74 7.20 -2.00
C ALA A 66 -1.69 6.93 -0.81
N LEU A 67 -2.99 7.22 -0.98
CA LEU A 67 -4.01 6.87 0.01
C LEU A 67 -4.10 5.36 0.22
N LEU A 68 -4.07 4.55 -0.84
CA LEU A 68 -4.08 3.09 -0.73
C LEU A 68 -2.86 2.58 0.05
N VAL A 69 -1.68 3.14 -0.20
CA VAL A 69 -0.44 2.77 0.50
C VAL A 69 -0.55 3.09 1.99
N GLY A 70 -1.10 4.23 2.36
CA GLY A 70 -1.35 4.57 3.77
C GLY A 70 -2.33 3.60 4.44
N LEU A 71 -3.43 3.27 3.75
CA LEU A 71 -4.41 2.28 4.25
C LEU A 71 -3.77 0.89 4.43
N TYR A 72 -2.99 0.46 3.44
CA TYR A 72 -2.22 -0.78 3.49
C TYR A 72 -1.22 -0.79 4.67
N GLU A 73 -0.55 0.33 4.92
CA GLU A 73 0.46 0.39 5.97
C GLU A 73 -0.13 0.15 7.37
N GLY A 74 -1.39 0.54 7.60
CA GLY A 74 -2.13 0.15 8.81
C GLY A 74 -2.63 -1.29 8.74
N ASP A 75 -3.58 -1.58 7.84
CA ASP A 75 -4.40 -2.80 7.87
C ASP A 75 -4.07 -3.86 6.78
N GLY A 76 -3.00 -3.66 6.03
CA GLY A 76 -2.55 -4.54 4.94
C GLY A 76 -1.28 -5.33 5.25
N TRP A 77 -0.98 -6.29 4.35
CA TRP A 77 0.23 -7.11 4.36
C TRP A 77 0.67 -7.57 2.97
N PHE A 78 1.98 -7.76 2.82
CA PHE A 78 2.62 -8.53 1.75
C PHE A 78 3.15 -9.80 2.37
N LEU A 79 2.87 -10.94 1.75
CA LEU A 79 3.18 -12.24 2.30
C LEU A 79 3.74 -13.17 1.23
N VAL A 80 4.82 -13.85 1.60
CA VAL A 80 5.48 -14.88 0.81
C VAL A 80 5.46 -16.15 1.66
N ASN A 81 4.54 -17.06 1.36
CA ASN A 81 4.27 -18.24 2.18
C ASN A 81 4.60 -19.55 1.48
N LYS A 82 4.88 -20.58 2.28
CA LYS A 82 4.95 -21.96 1.81
C LYS A 82 3.56 -22.44 1.35
N ASN A 83 3.50 -23.04 0.16
CA ASN A 83 2.33 -23.74 -0.35
C ASN A 83 2.77 -25.09 -0.92
N GLY A 84 2.92 -26.08 -0.05
CA GLY A 84 3.54 -27.36 -0.38
C GLY A 84 5.03 -27.18 -0.74
N LYS A 85 5.42 -27.61 -1.95
CA LYS A 85 6.77 -27.41 -2.50
C LYS A 85 6.99 -26.01 -3.09
N TYR A 86 5.91 -25.25 -3.30
CA TYR A 86 5.91 -23.97 -3.99
C TYR A 86 5.79 -22.78 -3.03
N VAL A 87 5.99 -21.59 -3.58
CA VAL A 87 5.77 -20.31 -2.90
C VAL A 87 4.43 -19.72 -3.32
N GLN A 88 3.66 -19.21 -2.37
CA GLN A 88 2.47 -18.41 -2.60
C GLN A 88 2.72 -16.95 -2.21
N TYR A 89 2.50 -16.06 -3.16
CA TYR A 89 2.54 -14.62 -2.96
C TYR A 89 1.12 -14.11 -2.72
N GLU A 90 0.94 -13.32 -1.67
CA GLU A 90 -0.33 -12.70 -1.33
C GLU A 90 -0.14 -11.22 -0.95
N PHE A 91 -0.93 -10.36 -1.58
CA PHE A 91 -1.23 -9.03 -1.07
C PHE A 91 -2.62 -9.06 -0.45
N GLY A 92 -2.75 -8.52 0.76
CA GLY A 92 -4.01 -8.53 1.48
C GLY A 92 -4.30 -7.23 2.23
N ILE A 93 -5.58 -6.91 2.35
CA ILE A 93 -6.11 -5.89 3.24
C ILE A 93 -7.27 -6.52 4.02
N GLN A 94 -7.23 -6.43 5.35
CA GLN A 94 -8.30 -6.91 6.21
C GLN A 94 -8.98 -5.74 6.89
N LEU A 95 -10.31 -5.66 6.77
CA LEU A 95 -11.10 -4.63 7.44
C LEU A 95 -12.31 -5.25 8.15
N HIS A 96 -12.87 -4.52 9.10
CA HIS A 96 -14.11 -4.91 9.77
C HIS A 96 -15.30 -4.88 8.79
N LYS A 97 -16.40 -5.61 9.08
CA LYS A 97 -17.62 -5.67 8.25
C LYS A 97 -18.24 -4.32 7.91
N ARG A 98 -17.97 -3.30 8.75
CA ARG A 98 -18.42 -1.91 8.54
C ARG A 98 -17.77 -1.26 7.31
N ASP A 99 -16.63 -1.77 6.89
CA ASP A 99 -15.83 -1.32 5.76
C ASP A 99 -15.84 -2.34 4.61
N LEU A 100 -16.78 -3.29 4.59
CA LEU A 100 -16.91 -4.27 3.51
C LEU A 100 -17.05 -3.58 2.14
N GLN A 101 -17.86 -2.52 2.06
CA GLN A 101 -18.01 -1.73 0.85
C GLN A 101 -16.69 -1.11 0.38
N LEU A 102 -15.82 -0.68 1.31
CA LEU A 102 -14.51 -0.13 0.98
C LEU A 102 -13.61 -1.20 0.34
N LEU A 103 -13.63 -2.44 0.82
CA LEU A 103 -12.89 -3.55 0.19
C LEU A 103 -13.37 -3.81 -1.25
N HIS A 104 -14.67 -3.81 -1.49
CA HIS A 104 -15.22 -3.96 -2.84
C HIS A 104 -14.87 -2.78 -3.75
N GLN A 105 -14.90 -1.55 -3.23
CA GLN A 105 -14.49 -0.35 -3.95
C GLN A 105 -13.02 -0.42 -4.38
N ILE A 106 -12.12 -0.82 -3.48
CA ILE A 106 -10.69 -1.02 -3.80
C ILE A 106 -10.55 -2.08 -4.90
N LYS A 107 -11.20 -3.24 -4.75
CA LYS A 107 -11.15 -4.31 -5.75
C LYS A 107 -11.56 -3.82 -7.13
N THR A 108 -12.73 -3.18 -7.24
CA THR A 108 -13.27 -2.71 -8.52
C THR A 108 -12.43 -1.60 -9.12
N LYS A 109 -12.02 -0.62 -8.31
CA LYS A 109 -11.24 0.54 -8.77
C LYS A 109 -9.93 0.16 -9.43
N TYR A 110 -9.20 -0.77 -8.83
CA TYR A 110 -7.92 -1.25 -9.35
C TYR A 110 -8.07 -2.44 -10.29
N ASN A 111 -9.31 -2.78 -10.67
CA ASN A 111 -9.65 -3.93 -11.52
C ASN A 111 -8.94 -5.22 -11.07
N LEU A 112 -8.97 -5.52 -9.77
CA LEU A 112 -8.25 -6.63 -9.18
C LEU A 112 -9.09 -7.91 -9.27
N SER A 113 -8.48 -9.00 -9.73
CA SER A 113 -9.08 -10.35 -9.75
C SER A 113 -9.16 -10.98 -8.35
N GLY A 114 -8.84 -10.23 -7.30
CA GLY A 114 -8.83 -10.69 -5.92
C GLY A 114 -10.22 -11.10 -5.42
N THR A 115 -10.23 -11.82 -4.30
CA THR A 115 -11.48 -12.24 -3.64
C THR A 115 -11.67 -11.49 -2.35
N VAL A 116 -12.90 -11.03 -2.09
CA VAL A 116 -13.33 -10.51 -0.79
C VAL A 116 -14.02 -11.65 -0.06
N LYS A 117 -13.50 -12.06 1.10
CA LYS A 117 -14.04 -13.19 1.88
C LYS A 117 -14.10 -12.84 3.36
N GLN A 118 -15.12 -13.33 4.03
CA GLN A 118 -15.23 -13.30 5.48
C GLN A 118 -14.20 -14.24 6.12
N ARG A 119 -13.62 -13.85 7.25
CA ARG A 119 -12.79 -14.73 8.06
C ARG A 119 -13.68 -15.71 8.83
N LYS A 120 -13.30 -17.00 8.83
CA LYS A 120 -14.00 -18.03 9.59
C LYS A 120 -13.84 -17.85 11.10
N ASP A 121 -12.64 -17.48 11.53
CA ASP A 121 -12.25 -17.32 12.94
C ASP A 121 -12.68 -15.97 13.53
N ARG A 122 -12.96 -14.98 12.68
CA ARG A 122 -13.37 -13.63 13.09
C ARG A 122 -14.46 -13.14 12.14
N PRO A 123 -15.74 -13.53 12.35
CA PRO A 123 -16.81 -13.28 11.39
C PRO A 123 -17.05 -11.79 11.11
N ASP A 124 -16.70 -10.89 12.02
CA ASP A 124 -16.78 -9.46 11.78
C ASP A 124 -15.66 -8.89 10.89
N ASN A 125 -14.73 -9.72 10.41
CA ASN A 125 -13.60 -9.30 9.58
C ASN A 125 -13.69 -9.89 8.18
N PHE A 126 -13.45 -9.04 7.19
CA PHE A 126 -13.40 -9.40 5.78
C PHE A 126 -12.02 -9.10 5.22
N ILE A 127 -11.57 -9.92 4.28
CA ILE A 127 -10.27 -9.80 3.66
C ILE A 127 -10.43 -9.70 2.16
N LEU A 128 -9.83 -8.67 1.57
CA LEU A 128 -9.51 -8.64 0.14
C LEU A 128 -8.13 -9.30 -0.06
N ARG A 129 -8.09 -10.44 -0.76
CA ARG A 129 -6.85 -11.18 -1.07
C ARG A 129 -6.56 -11.21 -2.56
N ILE A 130 -5.34 -10.83 -2.94
CA ILE A 130 -4.82 -10.86 -4.31
C ILE A 130 -3.64 -11.84 -4.35
N ARG A 131 -3.77 -12.90 -5.16
CA ARG A 131 -2.73 -13.94 -5.34
C ARG A 131 -2.30 -14.13 -6.80
N LYS A 132 -3.08 -13.59 -7.74
CA LYS A 132 -2.77 -13.72 -9.18
C LYS A 132 -1.49 -12.94 -9.47
N LYS A 133 -0.43 -13.63 -9.89
CA LYS A 133 0.89 -13.02 -10.17
C LYS A 133 0.81 -11.84 -11.13
N ALA A 134 0.01 -11.94 -12.19
CA ALA A 134 -0.18 -10.85 -13.15
C ALA A 134 -0.75 -9.57 -12.50
N ASP A 135 -1.73 -9.69 -11.58
CA ASP A 135 -2.26 -8.52 -10.88
C ASP A 135 -1.26 -7.95 -9.87
N LEU A 136 -0.54 -8.84 -9.17
CA LEU A 136 0.52 -8.42 -8.25
C LEU A 136 1.59 -7.62 -9.01
N ILE A 137 2.14 -8.16 -10.10
CA ILE A 137 3.24 -7.56 -10.86
C ILE A 137 2.79 -6.32 -11.64
N ASN A 138 1.64 -6.36 -12.32
CA ASN A 138 1.26 -5.30 -13.25
C ASN A 138 0.43 -4.18 -12.60
N LYS A 139 -0.16 -4.41 -11.42
CA LYS A 139 -1.08 -3.45 -10.78
C LYS A 139 -0.61 -3.07 -9.38
N ILE A 140 -0.21 -4.03 -8.55
CA ILE A 140 0.17 -3.75 -7.15
C ILE A 140 1.60 -3.23 -7.05
N ILE A 141 2.61 -3.95 -7.56
CA ILE A 141 4.02 -3.53 -7.49
C ILE A 141 4.23 -2.09 -7.99
N PRO A 142 3.67 -1.65 -9.13
CA PRO A 142 3.88 -0.28 -9.61
C PRO A 142 3.34 0.80 -8.66
N ILE A 143 2.32 0.51 -7.86
CA ILE A 143 1.80 1.45 -6.85
C ILE A 143 2.85 1.65 -5.75
N PHE A 144 3.38 0.56 -5.20
CA PHE A 144 4.31 0.60 -4.07
C PHE A 144 5.74 0.99 -4.47
N ASP A 145 6.10 0.85 -5.75
CA ASP A 145 7.34 1.40 -6.31
C ASP A 145 7.29 2.93 -6.44
N ASN A 146 6.15 3.48 -6.84
CA ASN A 146 5.97 4.93 -6.96
C ASN A 146 5.72 5.61 -5.59
N PHE A 147 5.10 4.88 -4.66
CA PHE A 147 4.71 5.39 -3.35
C PHE A 147 5.24 4.45 -2.26
N ALA A 148 6.47 4.71 -1.82
CA ALA A 148 7.14 3.88 -0.82
C ALA A 148 6.43 3.92 0.55
N ILE A 149 6.30 2.74 1.17
CA ILE A 149 5.79 2.56 2.54
C ILE A 149 6.74 3.29 3.50
N MET A 150 6.17 4.01 4.47
CA MET A 150 6.96 4.93 5.29
C MET A 150 7.59 4.26 6.51
N GLY A 151 6.98 3.19 7.00
CA GLY A 151 7.39 2.46 8.19
C GLY A 151 8.00 1.09 7.92
N PRO A 152 8.22 0.30 8.99
CA PRO A 152 8.94 -0.97 8.94
C PRO A 152 8.31 -2.03 8.02
N LYS A 153 7.01 -1.92 7.71
CA LYS A 153 6.35 -2.80 6.72
C LYS A 153 6.95 -2.68 5.31
N GLN A 154 7.73 -1.64 5.01
CA GLN A 154 8.52 -1.55 3.78
C GLN A 154 9.39 -2.80 3.56
N MET A 155 9.89 -3.42 4.63
CA MET A 155 10.72 -4.62 4.52
C MET A 155 9.97 -5.83 3.96
N GLN A 156 8.70 -5.98 4.35
CA GLN A 156 7.83 -7.02 3.82
C GLN A 156 7.62 -6.82 2.31
N TYR A 157 7.45 -5.57 1.87
CA TYR A 157 7.33 -5.24 0.46
C TYR A 157 8.61 -5.52 -0.33
N VAL A 158 9.77 -5.07 0.17
CA VAL A 158 11.07 -5.31 -0.48
C VAL A 158 11.33 -6.80 -0.64
N TYR A 159 11.13 -7.58 0.43
CA TYR A 159 11.26 -9.05 0.40
C TYR A 159 10.30 -9.68 -0.61
N PHE A 160 9.05 -9.25 -0.60
CA PHE A 160 8.01 -9.74 -1.50
C PHE A 160 8.34 -9.44 -2.97
N LYS A 161 8.73 -8.21 -3.29
CA LYS A 161 9.11 -7.77 -4.64
C LYS A 161 10.34 -8.52 -5.14
N TYR A 162 11.38 -8.63 -4.32
CA TYR A 162 12.61 -9.34 -4.65
C TYR A 162 12.32 -10.77 -5.11
N HIS A 163 11.56 -11.53 -4.32
CA HIS A 163 11.25 -12.91 -4.66
C HIS A 163 10.24 -13.03 -5.80
N LEU A 164 9.24 -12.15 -5.89
CA LEU A 164 8.21 -12.23 -6.94
C LEU A 164 8.71 -11.78 -8.32
N VAL A 165 9.44 -10.66 -8.38
CA VAL A 165 9.78 -9.95 -9.62
C VAL A 165 11.21 -10.23 -10.05
N GLU A 166 12.17 -10.10 -9.14
CA GLU A 166 13.59 -10.17 -9.48
C GLU A 166 14.08 -11.62 -9.58
N LYS A 167 13.88 -12.41 -8.53
CA LYS A 167 14.26 -13.83 -8.50
C LYS A 167 13.22 -14.75 -9.11
N GLN A 168 11.97 -14.29 -9.22
CA GLN A 168 10.83 -15.07 -9.68
C GLN A 168 10.74 -16.43 -8.97
N THR A 169 10.98 -16.45 -7.66
CA THR A 169 11.11 -17.68 -6.87
C THR A 169 9.81 -18.48 -6.91
N ILE A 170 9.89 -19.72 -7.42
CA ILE A 170 8.76 -20.65 -7.55
C ILE A 170 8.74 -21.67 -6.40
N TYR A 171 9.91 -22.20 -6.03
CA TYR A 171 10.04 -23.27 -5.04
C TYR A 171 10.38 -22.71 -3.66
N PHE A 172 9.73 -23.24 -2.62
CA PHE A 172 9.92 -22.75 -1.25
C PHE A 172 11.36 -22.90 -0.75
N LYS A 173 12.03 -24.00 -1.13
CA LYS A 173 13.45 -24.25 -0.79
C LYS A 173 14.43 -23.21 -1.36
N ASN A 174 13.99 -22.41 -2.33
CA ASN A 174 14.80 -21.37 -2.96
C ASN A 174 14.51 -19.98 -2.37
N LEU A 175 13.66 -19.87 -1.34
CA LEU A 175 13.55 -18.62 -0.58
C LEU A 175 14.84 -18.41 0.20
N THR A 176 15.38 -17.20 0.11
CA THR A 176 16.59 -16.80 0.84
C THR A 176 16.18 -15.78 1.88
N ASN A 177 16.67 -15.91 3.10
CA ASN A 177 16.58 -14.83 4.07
C ASN A 177 17.78 -13.93 3.83
N ASN A 178 17.55 -12.79 3.19
CA ASN A 178 18.56 -11.74 3.19
C ASN A 178 18.32 -10.86 4.42
N ASP A 179 19.39 -10.37 5.03
CA ASP A 179 19.34 -9.36 6.10
C ASP A 179 18.93 -8.01 5.53
N TRP A 180 17.70 -7.90 5.08
CA TRP A 180 17.14 -6.65 4.66
C TRP A 180 16.99 -5.77 5.91
N ARG A 181 17.73 -4.66 5.95
CA ARG A 181 17.65 -3.67 7.04
C ARG A 181 16.71 -2.54 6.62
N PHE A 182 15.81 -2.17 7.52
CA PHE A 182 14.98 -1.00 7.32
C PHE A 182 15.81 0.26 7.55
N VAL A 183 16.02 1.03 6.48
CA VAL A 183 16.63 2.36 6.59
C VAL A 183 15.56 3.32 7.07
N GLU A 184 15.69 3.76 8.32
CA GLU A 184 14.71 4.66 8.90
C GLU A 184 14.92 6.11 8.41
N ASN A 185 13.89 6.74 7.84
CA ASN A 185 13.88 8.13 7.34
C ASN A 185 13.41 9.13 8.39
N SER A 186 14.12 10.23 8.65
CA SER A 186 13.82 11.14 9.78
C SER A 186 12.40 11.68 9.69
N PRO A 187 11.76 12.09 10.80
CA PRO A 187 10.42 12.68 10.73
C PRO A 187 10.31 13.76 9.65
N GLN A 188 11.34 14.59 9.48
CA GLN A 188 11.45 15.61 8.45
C GLN A 188 11.50 15.02 7.04
N GLN A 189 12.38 14.04 6.80
CA GLN A 189 12.47 13.34 5.50
C GLN A 189 11.16 12.65 5.13
N ILE A 190 10.47 12.04 6.10
CA ILE A 190 9.15 11.43 5.88
C ILE A 190 8.16 12.50 5.40
N THR A 191 8.13 13.66 6.04
CA THR A 191 7.20 14.75 5.67
C THR A 191 7.54 15.47 4.36
N GLN A 192 8.76 15.34 3.85
CA GLN A 192 9.17 15.92 2.56
C GLN A 192 8.61 15.17 1.35
N LYS A 193 8.12 13.93 1.54
CA LYS A 193 7.43 13.19 0.49
C LYS A 193 6.18 13.95 0.04
N ASP A 194 6.09 14.28 -1.24
CA ASP A 194 4.98 15.04 -1.84
C ASP A 194 3.61 14.36 -1.67
N TYR A 195 3.60 13.05 -1.50
CA TYR A 195 2.42 12.22 -1.23
C TYR A 195 2.11 11.99 0.26
N PHE A 196 2.86 12.60 1.19
CA PHE A 196 2.69 12.37 2.64
C PHE A 196 1.27 12.67 3.11
N ASP A 197 0.65 13.73 2.61
CA ASP A 197 -0.70 14.11 3.03
C ASP A 197 -1.75 13.08 2.62
N GLN A 198 -1.65 12.54 1.40
CA GLN A 198 -2.55 11.51 0.90
C GLN A 198 -2.34 10.19 1.62
N TRP A 199 -1.07 9.83 1.83
CA TRP A 199 -0.71 8.70 2.67
C TRP A 199 -1.30 8.83 4.07
N LEU A 200 -1.20 10.00 4.72
CA LEU A 200 -1.72 10.22 6.06
C LEU A 200 -3.26 10.08 6.12
N VAL A 201 -3.98 10.46 5.07
CA VAL A 201 -5.43 10.18 4.97
C VAL A 201 -5.69 8.68 4.98
N GLY A 202 -4.96 7.91 4.15
CA GLY A 202 -5.06 6.44 4.11
C GLY A 202 -4.69 5.79 5.43
N PHE A 203 -3.57 6.21 6.02
CA PHE A 203 -3.08 5.71 7.30
C PHE A 203 -4.09 5.99 8.43
N THR A 204 -4.74 7.15 8.40
CA THR A 204 -5.84 7.49 9.33
C THR A 204 -7.08 6.62 9.11
N MET A 205 -7.34 6.16 7.88
CA MET A 205 -8.46 5.25 7.62
C MET A 205 -8.30 3.92 8.37
N ALA A 206 -7.08 3.40 8.45
CA ALA A 206 -6.75 2.20 9.24
C ALA A 206 -6.58 2.53 10.74
N GLU A 207 -5.55 3.30 11.09
CA GLU A 207 -5.04 3.44 12.46
C GLU A 207 -5.63 4.63 13.23
N GLY A 208 -6.36 5.51 12.54
CA GLY A 208 -6.91 6.73 13.10
C GLY A 208 -8.06 6.47 14.06
N GLY A 209 -8.28 7.39 14.99
CA GLY A 209 -9.40 7.37 15.91
C GLY A 209 -9.98 8.76 16.09
N PHE A 210 -11.23 8.97 15.71
CA PHE A 210 -11.99 10.17 16.03
C PHE A 210 -12.98 9.86 17.15
N HIS A 211 -12.74 10.42 18.35
CA HIS A 211 -13.48 10.09 19.56
C HIS A 211 -14.06 11.34 20.21
N ALA A 212 -15.27 11.21 20.73
CA ALA A 212 -15.84 12.16 21.68
C ALA A 212 -16.37 11.36 22.88
N TYR A 213 -15.91 11.70 24.07
CA TYR A 213 -16.26 10.99 25.29
C TYR A 213 -16.25 11.94 26.48
N GLN A 214 -16.92 11.58 27.56
CA GLN A 214 -16.82 12.27 28.83
C GLN A 214 -15.79 11.57 29.71
N PRO A 215 -14.67 12.22 30.07
CA PRO A 215 -13.71 11.67 31.01
C PRO A 215 -14.38 11.45 32.38
N LYS A 216 -14.01 10.37 33.09
CA LYS A 216 -14.63 10.00 34.37
C LYS A 216 -14.60 11.11 35.43
N ARG A 217 -13.57 11.97 35.39
CA ARG A 217 -13.35 13.05 36.36
C ARG A 217 -13.79 14.42 35.84
N ASP A 218 -14.28 14.52 34.60
CA ASP A 218 -14.60 15.79 33.97
C ASP A 218 -16.12 15.91 33.75
N LYS A 219 -16.67 17.08 34.07
CA LYS A 219 -18.10 17.37 33.86
C LYS A 219 -18.50 17.48 32.38
N TYR A 220 -17.53 17.70 31.49
CA TYR A 220 -17.77 18.01 30.09
C TYR A 220 -17.15 16.98 29.15
N LYS A 221 -17.80 16.76 27.99
CA LYS A 221 -17.26 15.92 26.92
C LYS A 221 -16.01 16.56 26.31
N VAL A 222 -15.06 15.71 25.92
CA VAL A 222 -13.86 16.09 25.18
C VAL A 222 -13.81 15.41 23.83
N CYS A 223 -13.21 16.08 22.86
CA CYS A 223 -12.94 15.54 21.53
C CYS A 223 -11.47 15.16 21.42
N CYS A 224 -11.21 14.01 20.79
CA CYS A 224 -9.87 13.46 20.67
C CYS A 224 -9.65 12.88 19.28
N PHE A 225 -8.55 13.28 18.65
CA PHE A 225 -7.96 12.58 17.51
C PHE A 225 -6.79 11.73 18.01
N GLU A 226 -6.78 10.45 17.65
CA GLU A 226 -5.75 9.50 18.05
C GLU A 226 -5.18 8.78 16.82
N LEU A 227 -3.87 8.53 16.82
CA LEU A 227 -3.22 7.56 15.95
C LEU A 227 -2.39 6.64 16.83
N SER A 228 -2.39 5.35 16.52
CA SER A 228 -1.55 4.36 17.18
C SER A 228 -0.70 3.63 16.15
N GLN A 229 0.51 3.24 16.54
CA GLN A 229 1.34 2.34 15.75
C GLN A 229 2.21 1.51 16.68
N THR A 230 2.48 0.27 16.28
CA THR A 230 3.32 -0.68 17.00
C THR A 230 4.81 -0.36 16.73
N PHE A 231 5.54 -1.30 16.14
CA PHE A 231 6.97 -1.19 15.86
C PHE A 231 7.29 0.00 14.93
N GLY A 232 8.36 0.75 15.23
CA GLY A 232 8.73 1.97 14.50
C GLY A 232 7.74 3.15 14.65
N GLY A 233 6.72 3.03 15.50
CA GLY A 233 5.63 4.00 15.62
C GLY A 233 6.07 5.39 16.08
N SER A 234 7.08 5.51 16.95
CA SER A 234 7.57 6.80 17.44
C SER A 234 7.91 7.75 16.29
N ARG A 235 8.64 7.26 15.30
CA ARG A 235 9.16 8.07 14.19
C ARG A 235 8.05 8.54 13.25
N LEU A 236 7.18 7.62 12.83
CA LEU A 236 6.02 7.92 12.00
C LEU A 236 5.07 8.91 12.68
N LEU A 237 4.75 8.68 13.95
CA LEU A 237 3.85 9.56 14.68
C LEU A 237 4.47 10.93 14.95
N ASN A 238 5.79 11.02 15.13
CA ASN A 238 6.48 12.30 15.19
C ASN A 238 6.48 13.04 13.84
N ALA A 239 6.55 12.33 12.71
CA ALA A 239 6.36 12.93 11.38
C ALA A 239 4.94 13.53 11.24
N VAL A 240 3.92 12.81 11.70
CA VAL A 240 2.53 13.32 11.73
C VAL A 240 2.39 14.53 12.65
N LYS A 241 2.95 14.47 13.86
CA LYS A 241 3.01 15.62 14.79
C LYS A 241 3.62 16.84 14.11
N PHE A 242 4.77 16.68 13.44
CA PHE A 242 5.46 17.75 12.74
C PHE A 242 4.60 18.31 11.59
N ARG A 243 4.07 17.45 10.71
CA ARG A 243 3.25 17.86 9.56
C ARG A 243 2.00 18.64 9.97
N LEU A 244 1.30 18.16 11.01
CA LEU A 244 0.07 18.75 11.51
C LEU A 244 0.32 19.90 12.51
N LYS A 245 1.60 20.18 12.82
CA LYS A 245 2.05 21.18 13.80
C LYS A 245 1.39 20.98 15.16
N LEU A 246 1.31 19.76 15.69
CA LEU A 246 0.60 19.47 16.94
C LEU A 246 1.44 19.79 18.18
N ASN A 247 0.81 20.40 19.19
CA ASN A 247 1.46 20.79 20.44
C ASN A 247 1.31 19.71 21.52
N LEU A 248 1.75 18.49 21.20
CA LEU A 248 1.67 17.34 22.10
C LEU A 248 2.92 16.47 21.98
N ASN A 249 3.13 15.57 22.93
CA ASN A 249 4.18 14.56 22.83
C ASN A 249 3.62 13.21 22.42
N VAL A 250 4.32 12.56 21.48
CA VAL A 250 4.10 11.15 21.17
C VAL A 250 4.60 10.34 22.36
N PHE A 251 3.81 9.38 22.81
CA PHE A 251 4.14 8.56 23.98
C PHE A 251 3.89 7.08 23.69
N GLN A 252 4.58 6.20 24.40
CA GLN A 252 4.35 4.76 24.32
C GLN A 252 3.44 4.32 25.46
N ASN A 253 2.41 3.52 25.15
CA ASN A 253 1.64 2.84 26.17
C ASN A 253 2.47 1.67 26.72
N LYS A 254 2.84 1.72 28.00
CA LYS A 254 3.69 0.70 28.65
C LYS A 254 3.10 -0.71 28.63
N LYS A 255 1.77 -0.86 28.58
CA LYS A 255 1.09 -2.17 28.60
C LYS A 255 1.03 -2.81 27.21
N THR A 256 0.63 -2.02 26.21
CA THR A 256 0.43 -2.53 24.84
C THR A 256 1.66 -2.36 23.97
N LEU A 257 2.68 -1.64 24.44
CA LEU A 257 3.89 -1.23 23.70
C LEU A 257 3.64 -0.40 22.42
N ASN A 258 2.37 -0.07 22.13
CA ASN A 258 1.99 0.83 21.05
C ASN A 258 2.38 2.28 21.34
N TRP A 259 3.00 2.92 20.34
CA TRP A 259 3.17 4.36 20.29
C TRP A 259 1.86 5.03 19.95
N LYS A 260 1.61 6.19 20.57
CA LYS A 260 0.37 6.94 20.46
C LYS A 260 0.61 8.41 20.26
N LEU A 261 -0.17 8.99 19.38
CA LEU A 261 -0.34 10.41 19.17
C LEU A 261 -1.78 10.75 19.53
N LYS A 262 -2.01 11.63 20.51
CA LYS A 262 -3.34 11.89 21.06
C LYS A 262 -3.64 13.38 21.20
N ALA A 263 -4.26 13.96 20.17
CA ALA A 263 -4.62 15.37 20.09
C ALA A 263 -5.99 15.64 20.74
N ARG A 264 -6.02 16.43 21.82
CA ARG A 264 -7.24 16.78 22.56
C ARG A 264 -7.50 18.28 22.67
N SER A 265 -6.45 19.10 22.60
CA SER A 265 -6.58 20.55 22.73
C SER A 265 -7.43 21.13 21.59
N SER A 266 -8.15 22.23 21.84
CA SER A 266 -8.96 22.87 20.80
C SER A 266 -8.11 23.31 19.61
N LEU A 267 -6.88 23.77 19.85
CA LEU A 267 -5.92 24.15 18.82
C LEU A 267 -5.48 22.96 17.97
N ASP A 268 -5.11 21.84 18.59
CA ASP A 268 -4.70 20.64 17.86
C ASP A 268 -5.88 20.04 17.08
N CYS A 269 -7.07 20.00 17.68
CA CYS A 269 -8.27 19.57 16.96
C CYS A 269 -8.57 20.50 15.78
N LYS A 270 -8.41 21.82 15.91
CA LYS A 270 -8.54 22.77 14.78
C LYS A 270 -7.56 22.44 13.65
N ARG A 271 -6.30 22.14 13.97
CA ARG A 271 -5.26 21.75 12.99
C ARG A 271 -5.61 20.44 12.28
N VAL A 272 -6.05 19.43 13.04
CA VAL A 272 -6.53 18.15 12.49
C VAL A 272 -7.72 18.35 11.55
N VAL A 273 -8.72 19.15 11.95
CA VAL A 273 -9.88 19.44 11.11
C VAL A 273 -9.47 20.16 9.82
N ALA A 274 -8.61 21.18 9.93
CA ALA A 274 -8.12 21.91 8.76
C ALA A 274 -7.43 20.97 7.77
N PHE A 275 -6.58 20.06 8.25
CA PHE A 275 -5.92 19.06 7.41
C PHE A 275 -6.93 18.21 6.63
N PHE A 276 -7.84 17.48 7.29
CA PHE A 276 -8.79 16.61 6.58
C PHE A 276 -9.79 17.39 5.70
N ARG A 277 -10.07 18.65 6.02
CA ARG A 277 -10.91 19.52 5.20
C ARG A 277 -10.25 19.90 3.88
N PHE A 278 -8.95 20.16 3.85
CA PHE A 278 -8.28 20.64 2.63
C PHE A 278 -7.56 19.54 1.84
N THR A 279 -7.16 18.44 2.50
CA THR A 279 -6.49 17.33 1.82
C THR A 279 -7.48 16.56 0.92
N LYS A 280 -7.03 16.23 -0.29
CA LYS A 280 -7.69 15.28 -1.20
C LYS A 280 -6.72 14.11 -1.47
N PRO A 281 -7.19 12.85 -1.52
CA PRO A 281 -8.60 12.42 -1.45
C PRO A 281 -9.17 12.49 -0.02
N LYS A 282 -10.49 12.30 0.12
CA LYS A 282 -11.17 12.35 1.42
C LYS A 282 -11.13 11.00 2.14
N LEU A 283 -11.35 11.03 3.45
CA LEU A 283 -11.62 9.82 4.23
C LEU A 283 -12.79 9.05 3.59
N MET A 284 -12.67 7.73 3.55
CA MET A 284 -13.69 6.82 3.04
C MET A 284 -14.09 5.81 4.12
N GLY A 285 -15.11 4.99 3.82
CA GLY A 285 -15.60 3.95 4.72
C GLY A 285 -16.10 4.48 6.07
N TYR A 286 -16.00 3.63 7.09
CA TYR A 286 -16.42 3.90 8.45
C TYR A 286 -15.62 5.05 9.08
N LYS A 287 -14.35 5.25 8.71
CA LYS A 287 -13.56 6.37 9.23
C LYS A 287 -14.17 7.73 8.87
N ARG A 288 -14.73 7.86 7.66
CA ARG A 288 -15.45 9.07 7.24
C ARG A 288 -16.68 9.32 8.12
N VAL A 289 -17.46 8.28 8.40
CA VAL A 289 -18.65 8.37 9.28
C VAL A 289 -18.23 8.77 10.69
N GLN A 290 -17.16 8.16 11.21
CA GLN A 290 -16.59 8.49 12.52
C GLN A 290 -16.16 9.96 12.58
N TYR A 291 -15.45 10.46 11.56
CA TYR A 291 -15.03 11.85 11.45
C TYR A 291 -16.23 12.81 11.43
N ILE A 292 -17.26 12.54 10.61
CA ILE A 292 -18.44 13.42 10.53
C ILE A 292 -19.17 13.49 11.89
N ARG A 293 -19.34 12.36 12.59
CA ARG A 293 -19.92 12.32 13.94
C ARG A 293 -19.09 13.10 14.95
N TRP A 294 -17.77 13.01 14.81
CA TRP A 294 -16.83 13.76 15.65
C TRP A 294 -16.98 15.28 15.44
N ILE A 295 -17.04 15.75 14.19
CA ILE A 295 -17.27 17.18 13.89
C ILE A 295 -18.63 17.66 14.40
N LYS A 296 -19.70 16.86 14.23
CA LYS A 296 -21.03 17.19 14.77
C LYS A 296 -20.98 17.36 16.29
N THR A 297 -20.30 16.45 16.99
CA THR A 297 -20.12 16.53 18.45
C THR A 297 -19.25 17.73 18.86
N MET A 298 -18.21 18.07 18.10
CA MET A 298 -17.39 19.25 18.38
C MET A 298 -18.21 20.55 18.38
N LYS A 299 -19.23 20.66 17.50
CA LYS A 299 -20.10 21.84 17.44
C LYS A 299 -20.95 22.04 18.71
N THR A 300 -21.21 20.97 19.47
CA THR A 300 -22.03 21.05 20.69
C THR A 300 -21.22 21.35 21.95
N ILE A 301 -19.88 21.27 21.89
CA ILE A 301 -19.02 21.45 23.07
C ILE A 301 -18.42 22.87 23.05
N TYR A 302 -18.63 23.63 24.13
CA TYR A 302 -18.23 25.04 24.25
C TYR A 302 -16.77 25.31 23.83
N THR A 303 -15.83 24.48 24.26
CA THR A 303 -14.40 24.63 23.98
C THR A 303 -14.07 24.49 22.49
N TYR A 304 -14.82 23.67 21.76
CA TYR A 304 -14.56 23.37 20.34
C TYR A 304 -15.47 24.15 19.39
N ARG A 305 -16.64 24.64 19.83
CA ARG A 305 -17.59 25.40 18.99
C ARG A 305 -16.98 26.69 18.40
N LYS A 306 -15.97 27.25 19.06
CA LYS A 306 -15.24 28.45 18.60
C LYS A 306 -14.31 28.17 17.41
N ILE A 307 -14.05 26.89 17.11
CA ILE A 307 -13.41 26.52 15.85
C ILE A 307 -14.43 26.86 14.76
N ARG A 308 -14.13 27.87 13.93
CA ARG A 308 -14.97 28.21 12.77
C ARG A 308 -14.96 27.02 11.80
N LEU A 309 -15.90 26.11 12.02
CA LEU A 309 -16.17 24.97 11.17
C LEU A 309 -17.16 25.44 10.10
N PHE A 310 -16.66 25.82 8.93
CA PHE A 310 -17.52 26.04 7.76
C PHE A 310 -18.42 24.80 7.52
N PRO A 311 -19.59 24.94 6.87
CA PRO A 311 -20.42 23.79 6.51
C PRO A 311 -19.58 22.68 5.85
N ILE A 312 -19.86 21.43 6.22
CA ILE A 312 -19.16 20.23 5.75
C ILE A 312 -19.73 19.82 4.40
#